data_AF-A0A259D0X0-F1
#
_entry.id   AF-A0A259D0X0-F1
#
_cell.length_a   1.000
_cell.length_b   1.000
_cell.length_c   1.000
_cell.angle_alpha   90.00
_cell.angle_beta   90.00
_cell.angle_gamma   90.00
#
_symmetry.space_group_name_H-M   'P 1'
#
loop_
_entity.id
_entity.type
_entity.pdbx_description
1 polymer ?
#
loop_
_entity_poly.entity_id
_entity_poly.type
_entity_poly.pdbx_seq_one_letter_code
_entity_poly.pdbx_strand_id
1 'polypeptide(L)'
;MTTELWLNALAISMDSKKAAGMKITINLDTPDNGEKFVIEMSNSALTNIKGYQDKNPNLTIIVNRSDLEKVMGGQTTFEKLQAEGKAKFEGDRKAFDQLRSTMTTFTPDFELMPGTKSKKAPPAQPIKDPFEAPPIANSDGA
;
A
#
# COMPACT_ATOMS: atom_id res chain seq x y z
N MET A 1 -4.04 -3.16 12.93
CA MET A 1 -4.54 -3.82 11.71
C MET A 1 -3.65 -5.02 11.40
N THR A 2 -4.15 -6.14 10.87
CA THR A 2 -3.26 -7.25 10.46
C THR A 2 -2.53 -6.91 9.16
N THR A 3 -1.37 -7.54 8.92
CA THR A 3 -0.56 -7.34 7.69
C THR A 3 -1.36 -7.68 6.45
N GLU A 4 -2.06 -8.81 6.48
CA GLU A 4 -2.93 -9.29 5.40
C GLU A 4 -4.09 -8.33 5.09
N LEU A 5 -4.75 -7.79 6.13
CA LEU A 5 -5.83 -6.82 5.92
C LEU A 5 -5.33 -5.51 5.31
N TRP A 6 -4.13 -5.06 5.70
CA TRP A 6 -3.48 -3.92 5.07
C TRP A 6 -3.14 -4.19 3.60
N LEU A 7 -2.57 -5.37 3.26
CA LEU A 7 -2.32 -5.77 1.88
C LEU A 7 -3.61 -5.85 1.04
N ASN A 8 -4.70 -6.33 1.63
CA ASN A 8 -6.02 -6.33 0.99
C ASN A 8 -6.53 -4.90 0.75
N ALA A 9 -6.30 -3.98 1.68
CA ALA A 9 -6.64 -2.58 1.48
C ALA A 9 -5.84 -1.95 0.33
N LEU A 10 -4.54 -2.28 0.19
CA LEU A 10 -3.73 -1.86 -0.96
C LEU A 10 -4.26 -2.43 -2.28
N ALA A 11 -4.75 -3.68 -2.27
CA ALA A 11 -5.35 -4.29 -3.45
C ALA A 11 -6.62 -3.57 -3.89
N ILE A 12 -7.42 -3.07 -2.95
CA ILE A 12 -8.62 -2.26 -3.21
C ILE A 12 -8.26 -0.87 -3.72
N SER A 13 -7.18 -0.26 -3.21
CA SER A 13 -6.72 1.07 -3.63
C SER A 13 -5.90 1.05 -4.93
N MET A 14 -5.64 -0.11 -5.52
CA MET A 14 -4.95 -0.20 -6.79
C MET A 14 -5.86 0.23 -7.95
N ASP A 15 -5.38 1.12 -8.80
CA ASP A 15 -6.03 1.46 -10.07
C ASP A 15 -5.70 0.39 -11.13
N SER A 16 -6.71 -0.38 -11.52
CA SER A 16 -6.60 -1.47 -12.49
C SER A 16 -6.17 -1.02 -13.89
N LYS A 17 -6.45 0.23 -14.28
CA LYS A 17 -6.01 0.78 -15.57
C LYS A 17 -4.52 1.10 -15.53
N LYS A 18 -4.01 1.61 -14.41
CA LYS A 18 -2.57 1.83 -14.22
C LYS A 18 -1.80 0.51 -14.14
N ALA A 19 -2.41 -0.53 -13.53
CA ALA A 19 -1.84 -1.87 -13.43
C ALA A 19 -1.89 -2.69 -14.73
N ALA A 20 -2.50 -2.18 -15.80
CA ALA A 20 -2.71 -2.92 -17.04
C ALA A 20 -1.37 -3.38 -17.67
N GLY A 21 -1.27 -4.69 -17.94
CA GLY A 21 -0.07 -5.30 -18.53
C GLY A 21 1.12 -5.46 -17.58
N MET A 22 1.03 -4.99 -16.34
CA MET A 22 2.07 -5.20 -15.34
C MET A 22 2.02 -6.63 -14.79
N LYS A 23 3.20 -7.22 -14.61
CA LYS A 23 3.40 -8.50 -13.94
C LYS A 23 4.58 -8.37 -13.01
N ILE A 24 4.31 -8.28 -11.71
CA ILE A 24 5.34 -8.21 -10.68
C ILE A 24 5.03 -9.18 -9.55
N THR A 25 6.08 -9.77 -9.00
CA THR A 25 6.02 -10.61 -7.81
C THR A 25 6.97 -10.02 -6.78
N ILE A 26 6.42 -9.65 -5.63
CA ILE A 26 7.15 -9.07 -4.50
C ILE A 26 7.02 -10.01 -3.31
N ASN A 27 8.14 -10.36 -2.72
CA ASN A 27 8.19 -11.05 -1.45
C ASN A 27 8.26 -10.02 -0.31
N LEU A 28 7.45 -10.21 0.73
CA LEU A 28 7.50 -9.44 1.98
C LEU A 28 7.83 -10.38 3.13
N ASP A 29 8.90 -10.08 3.87
CA ASP A 29 9.34 -10.82 5.05
C ASP A 29 9.38 -9.87 6.27
N THR A 30 8.65 -10.23 7.32
CA THR A 30 8.65 -9.52 8.60
C THR A 30 9.28 -10.38 9.68
N PRO A 31 10.60 -10.24 9.94
CA PRO A 31 11.35 -11.23 10.73
C PRO A 31 11.06 -11.19 12.23
N ASP A 32 10.56 -10.07 12.76
CA ASP A 32 10.21 -9.90 14.19
C ASP A 32 8.99 -10.72 14.62
N ASN A 33 8.03 -10.95 13.71
CA ASN A 33 6.85 -11.79 13.97
C ASN A 33 6.82 -13.08 13.12
N GLY A 34 7.83 -13.27 12.25
CA GLY A 34 7.97 -14.44 11.38
C GLY A 34 6.94 -14.54 10.25
N GLU A 35 6.17 -13.49 9.98
CA GLU A 35 5.23 -13.50 8.87
C GLU A 35 5.94 -13.32 7.52
N LYS A 36 5.42 -14.03 6.52
CA LYS A 36 5.92 -13.99 5.15
C LYS A 36 4.73 -13.88 4.22
N PHE A 37 4.87 -13.07 3.19
CA PHE A 37 3.85 -12.91 2.16
C PHE A 37 4.49 -12.87 0.79
N VAL A 38 3.87 -13.55 -0.17
CA VAL A 38 4.07 -13.23 -1.59
C VAL A 38 2.95 -12.29 -2.00
N ILE A 39 3.32 -11.23 -2.72
CA ILE A 39 2.43 -10.23 -3.28
C ILE A 39 2.60 -10.31 -4.79
N GLU A 40 1.53 -10.62 -5.51
CA GLU A 40 1.55 -10.74 -6.97
C GLU A 40 0.59 -9.72 -7.58
N MET A 41 1.10 -8.92 -8.51
CA MET A 41 0.26 -8.15 -9.43
C MET A 41 0.26 -8.83 -10.79
N SER A 42 -0.90 -9.31 -11.22
CA SER A 42 -1.10 -9.87 -12.55
C SER A 42 -2.55 -9.62 -13.02
N ASN A 43 -2.74 -9.46 -14.33
CA ASN A 43 -4.06 -9.21 -14.94
C ASN A 43 -4.84 -8.04 -14.29
N SER A 44 -4.12 -6.97 -13.92
CA SER A 44 -4.69 -5.82 -13.21
C SER A 44 -5.34 -6.16 -11.85
N ALA A 45 -4.91 -7.24 -11.21
CA ALA A 45 -5.29 -7.61 -9.85
C ALA A 45 -4.05 -7.72 -8.96
N LEU A 46 -4.13 -7.19 -7.75
CA LEU A 46 -3.12 -7.35 -6.70
C LEU A 46 -3.60 -8.43 -5.73
N THR A 47 -2.81 -9.47 -5.56
CA THR A 47 -3.10 -10.59 -4.67
C THR A 47 -1.98 -10.75 -3.66
N ASN A 48 -2.29 -11.35 -2.51
CA ASN A 48 -1.30 -11.68 -1.51
C ASN A 48 -1.59 -13.06 -0.90
N ILE A 49 -0.55 -13.80 -0.52
CA ILE A 49 -0.67 -15.12 0.10
C ILE A 49 0.24 -15.19 1.32
N LYS A 50 -0.37 -15.40 2.50
CA LYS A 50 0.34 -15.56 3.76
C LYS A 50 1.06 -16.90 3.85
N GLY A 51 2.28 -16.88 4.38
CA GLY A 51 3.11 -18.06 4.64
C GLY A 51 3.91 -18.55 3.44
N TYR A 52 3.80 -17.88 2.29
CA TYR A 52 4.51 -18.25 1.06
C TYR A 52 5.51 -17.17 0.65
N GLN A 53 6.51 -17.59 -0.11
CA GLN A 53 7.51 -16.77 -0.77
C GLN A 53 7.70 -17.34 -2.17
N ASP A 54 7.73 -16.48 -3.18
CA ASP A 54 8.13 -16.91 -4.51
C ASP A 54 9.63 -17.23 -4.53
N LYS A 55 10.04 -18.18 -5.38
CA LYS A 55 11.45 -18.58 -5.52
C LYS A 55 12.25 -17.59 -6.36
N ASN A 56 11.58 -16.90 -7.29
CA ASN A 56 12.15 -15.95 -8.24
C ASN A 56 11.34 -14.63 -8.23
N PRO A 57 11.25 -13.93 -7.09
CA PRO A 57 10.55 -12.66 -7.02
C PRO A 57 11.30 -11.60 -7.84
N ASN A 58 10.58 -10.58 -8.31
CA ASN A 58 11.22 -9.38 -8.84
C ASN A 58 11.93 -8.59 -7.73
N LEU A 59 11.35 -8.63 -6.52
CA LEU A 59 11.84 -7.89 -5.36
C LEU A 59 11.47 -8.62 -4.07
N THR A 60 12.39 -8.63 -3.11
CA THR A 60 12.14 -9.02 -1.72
C THR A 60 12.30 -7.80 -0.81
N ILE A 61 11.29 -7.54 0.02
CA ILE A 61 11.26 -6.48 1.01
C ILE A 61 11.34 -7.13 2.38
N ILE A 62 12.37 -6.78 3.15
CA ILE A 62 12.57 -7.27 4.51
C ILE A 62 12.43 -6.07 5.43
N VAL A 63 11.45 -6.11 6.34
CA VAL A 63 11.18 -5.01 7.27
C VAL A 63 10.49 -5.57 8.52
N ASN A 64 10.84 -5.08 9.70
CA ASN A 64 10.12 -5.49 10.91
C ASN A 64 8.65 -5.06 10.84
N ARG A 65 7.75 -5.91 11.31
CA ARG A 65 6.32 -5.64 11.39
C ARG A 65 6.04 -4.38 12.20
N SER A 66 6.78 -4.14 13.28
CA SER A 66 6.69 -2.93 14.10
C SER A 66 7.06 -1.64 13.35
N ASP A 67 7.99 -1.70 12.39
CA ASP A 67 8.34 -0.55 11.54
C ASP A 67 7.38 -0.40 10.36
N LEU A 68 6.92 -1.51 9.78
CA LEU A 68 5.85 -1.52 8.79
C LEU A 68 4.59 -0.85 9.34
N GLU A 69 4.26 -1.07 10.60
CA GLU A 69 3.12 -0.46 11.30
C GLU A 69 3.17 1.08 11.27
N LYS A 70 4.37 1.66 11.36
CA LYS A 70 4.58 3.11 11.27
C LYS A 70 4.36 3.62 9.85
N VAL A 71 4.68 2.81 8.83
CA VAL A 71 4.36 3.13 7.43
C VAL A 71 2.86 3.07 7.21
N MET A 72 2.19 2.01 7.69
CA MET A 72 0.74 1.88 7.63
C MET A 72 0.04 3.08 8.29
N GLY A 73 0.59 3.59 9.39
CA GLY A 73 0.07 4.76 10.11
C GLY A 73 0.55 6.12 9.59
N GLY A 74 1.25 6.18 8.45
CA GLY A 74 1.73 7.45 7.88
C GLY A 74 2.82 8.18 8.67
N GLN A 75 3.36 7.56 9.72
CA GLN A 75 4.39 8.15 10.59
C GLN A 75 5.77 8.14 9.92
N THR A 76 6.02 7.18 9.04
CA THR A 76 7.26 7.06 8.26
C THR A 76 6.97 6.52 6.86
N THR A 77 7.99 6.45 6.00
CA THR A 77 7.89 5.88 4.65
C THR A 77 8.93 4.78 4.47
N PHE A 78 8.74 3.93 3.45
CA PHE A 78 9.73 2.90 3.11
C PHE A 78 11.11 3.50 2.77
N GLU A 79 11.16 4.66 2.12
CA GLU A 79 12.42 5.34 1.79
C GLU A 79 13.18 5.77 3.05
N LYS A 80 12.46 6.28 4.06
CA LYS A 80 13.07 6.65 5.36
C LYS A 80 13.56 5.41 6.09
N LEU A 81 12.77 4.35 6.16
CA LEU A 81 13.19 3.10 6.79
C LEU A 81 14.39 2.47 6.08
N GLN A 82 14.47 2.60 4.75
CA GLN A 82 15.62 2.12 3.99
C GLN A 82 16.88 2.95 4.28
N ALA A 83 16.75 4.28 4.35
CA ALA A 83 17.86 5.17 4.71
C ALA A 83 18.36 4.94 6.16
N GLU A 84 17.46 4.58 7.08
CA GLU A 84 17.78 4.20 8.46
C GLU A 84 18.31 2.76 8.59
N GLY A 85 18.35 1.98 7.51
CA GLY A 85 18.79 0.59 7.51
C GLY A 85 17.79 -0.41 8.15
N LYS A 86 16.54 0.01 8.38
CA LYS A 86 15.47 -0.81 8.97
C LYS A 86 14.64 -1.58 7.94
N ALA A 87 14.65 -1.12 6.69
CA ALA A 87 14.05 -1.83 5.56
C ALA A 87 15.13 -2.19 4.54
N LYS A 88 15.13 -3.44 4.07
CA LYS A 88 16.04 -3.93 3.04
C LYS A 88 15.25 -4.30 1.79
N PHE A 89 15.78 -3.90 0.65
CA PHE A 89 15.24 -4.20 -0.67
C PHE A 89 16.27 -5.05 -1.41
N GLU A 90 15.92 -6.30 -1.72
CA GLU A 90 16.76 -7.24 -2.45
C GLU A 90 16.12 -7.54 -3.80
N GLY A 91 16.77 -7.16 -4.91
CA GLY A 91 16.23 -7.31 -6.26
C GLY A 91 15.94 -5.96 -6.94
N ASP A 92 14.96 -5.95 -7.84
CA ASP A 92 14.63 -4.76 -8.64
C ASP A 92 13.65 -3.84 -7.91
N ARG A 93 14.18 -2.71 -7.44
CA ARG A 93 13.39 -1.64 -6.79
C ARG A 93 12.26 -1.11 -7.70
N LYS A 94 12.39 -1.23 -9.02
CA LYS A 94 11.34 -0.80 -9.96
C LYS A 94 10.01 -1.50 -9.71
N ALA A 95 10.01 -2.75 -9.23
CA ALA A 95 8.76 -3.45 -8.90
C ALA A 95 7.97 -2.73 -7.79
N PHE A 96 8.67 -2.22 -6.78
CA PHE A 96 8.05 -1.40 -5.72
C PHE A 96 7.54 -0.07 -6.27
N ASP A 97 8.34 0.61 -7.10
CA ASP A 97 7.95 1.92 -7.65
C ASP A 97 6.74 1.78 -8.61
N GLN A 98 6.69 0.68 -9.38
CA GLN A 98 5.53 0.32 -10.19
C GLN A 98 4.31 0.10 -9.32
N LEU A 99 4.39 -0.74 -8.28
CA LEU A 99 3.29 -0.94 -7.33
C LEU A 99 2.81 0.39 -6.76
N ARG A 100 3.72 1.23 -6.25
CA ARG A 100 3.41 2.56 -5.70
C ARG A 100 2.69 3.45 -6.72
N SER A 101 3.10 3.42 -7.99
CA SER A 101 2.50 4.23 -9.06
C SER A 101 1.05 3.83 -9.39
N THR A 102 0.69 2.56 -9.15
CA THR A 102 -0.67 2.06 -9.40
C THR A 102 -1.66 2.45 -8.31
N MET A 103 -1.20 2.82 -7.11
CA MET A 103 -2.07 3.18 -6.00
C MET A 103 -2.86 4.46 -6.31
N THR A 104 -4.11 4.49 -5.86
CA THR A 104 -4.97 5.67 -5.88
C THR A 104 -5.45 6.02 -4.48
N THR A 105 -5.70 7.31 -4.26
CA THR A 105 -6.25 7.81 -3.00
C THR A 105 -7.73 8.07 -3.18
N PHE A 106 -8.55 7.46 -2.32
CA PHE A 106 -9.97 7.77 -2.25
C PHE A 106 -10.20 8.97 -1.36
N THR A 107 -11.00 9.92 -1.84
CA THR A 107 -11.43 11.06 -1.03
C THR A 107 -12.88 10.81 -0.56
N PRO A 108 -13.18 11.06 0.73
CA PRO A 108 -14.52 10.79 1.28
C PRO A 108 -15.57 11.84 0.88
N ASP A 109 -15.19 12.89 0.14
CA ASP A 109 -16.03 14.01 -0.28
C ASP A 109 -16.75 13.79 -1.62
N PHE A 110 -16.97 12.52 -1.99
CA PHE A 110 -17.69 12.17 -3.22
C PHE A 110 -19.18 12.53 -3.13
N GLU A 111 -19.82 12.76 -4.28
CA GLU A 111 -21.25 13.05 -4.35
C GLU A 111 -22.08 11.83 -3.95
N LEU A 112 -22.95 11.97 -2.95
CA LEU A 112 -23.95 10.94 -2.63
C LEU A 112 -25.14 10.98 -3.59
N MET A 113 -25.54 12.18 -4.01
CA MET A 113 -26.54 12.40 -5.07
C MET A 113 -25.92 13.26 -6.18
N PRO A 114 -26.29 13.06 -7.46
CA PRO A 114 -25.74 13.84 -8.56
C PRO A 114 -25.88 15.35 -8.32
N GLY A 115 -24.76 16.08 -8.39
CA GLY A 115 -24.72 17.53 -8.22
C GLY A 115 -24.64 18.03 -6.78
N THR A 116 -24.46 17.15 -5.78
CA THR A 116 -24.34 17.55 -4.36
C THR A 116 -22.90 17.71 -3.88
N LYS A 117 -21.91 17.84 -4.77
CA LYS A 117 -20.53 18.07 -4.34
C LYS A 117 -20.43 19.40 -3.61
N SER A 118 -19.98 19.36 -2.36
CA SER A 118 -19.71 20.56 -1.59
C SER A 118 -18.65 21.42 -2.30
N LYS A 119 -19.01 22.66 -2.67
CA LYS A 119 -18.07 23.65 -3.26
C LYS A 119 -16.89 24.01 -2.34
N LYS A 120 -16.95 23.60 -1.08
CA LYS A 120 -16.05 24.01 0.01
C LYS A 120 -15.69 22.82 0.89
N ALA A 121 -15.34 21.67 0.29
CA ALA A 121 -14.75 20.59 1.06
C ALA A 121 -13.46 21.11 1.73
N PRO A 122 -13.24 20.88 3.05
CA PRO A 122 -11.93 21.08 3.64
C PRO A 122 -10.92 20.28 2.82
N PRO A 123 -9.71 20.79 2.55
CA PRO A 123 -8.72 20.02 1.83
C PRO A 123 -8.54 18.69 2.55
N ALA A 124 -8.86 17.58 1.87
CA ALA A 124 -8.53 16.25 2.36
C ALA A 124 -7.05 16.30 2.77
N GLN A 125 -6.74 15.88 4.00
CA GLN A 125 -5.36 15.79 4.45
C GLN A 125 -4.57 15.07 3.35
N PRO A 126 -3.55 15.71 2.75
CA PRO A 126 -2.84 15.11 1.64
C PRO A 126 -2.18 13.83 2.18
N ILE A 127 -2.69 12.68 1.75
CA ILE A 127 -2.04 11.40 2.00
C ILE A 127 -0.64 11.52 1.36
N LYS A 128 0.39 11.56 2.21
CA LYS A 128 1.76 11.80 1.75
C LYS A 128 2.36 10.54 1.12
N ASP A 129 1.87 9.37 1.52
CA ASP A 129 2.35 8.07 1.05
C ASP A 129 1.18 7.14 0.68
N PRO A 130 1.13 6.57 -0.54
CA PRO A 130 0.07 5.65 -0.94
C PRO A 130 -0.05 4.37 -0.09
N PHE A 131 0.94 4.06 0.74
CA PHE A 131 0.94 2.92 1.66
C PHE A 131 0.34 3.22 3.03
N GLU A 132 0.04 4.49 3.31
CA GLU A 132 -0.66 4.94 4.51
C GLU A 132 -2.13 4.48 4.46
N ALA A 133 -2.63 3.98 5.59
CA ALA A 133 -4.04 3.65 5.73
C ALA A 133 -4.91 4.92 5.58
N PRO A 134 -6.03 4.86 4.85
CA PRO A 134 -6.86 6.04 4.65
C PRO A 134 -7.36 6.61 5.99
N PRO A 135 -7.46 7.94 6.12
CA PRO A 135 -7.97 8.56 7.33
C PRO A 135 -9.42 8.14 7.59
N ILE A 136 -9.79 8.03 8.86
CA ILE A 136 -11.19 7.78 9.25
C ILE A 136 -12.02 8.96 8.75
N ALA A 137 -13.08 8.67 7.99
CA ALA A 137 -14.00 9.68 7.51
C ALA A 137 -14.64 10.39 8.71
N ASN A 138 -14.52 11.72 8.77
CA ASN A 138 -15.25 12.52 9.74
C ASN A 138 -16.75 12.42 9.41
N SER A 139 -17.50 11.74 10.27
CA SER A 139 -18.95 11.51 10.10
C SER A 139 -19.79 12.57 10.79
N ASP A 140 -19.17 13.61 11.36
CA ASP A 140 -19.84 14.57 12.25
C ASP A 140 -20.69 15.60 11.50
N GLY A 141 -20.69 15.56 10.15
CA GLY A 141 -21.56 16.38 9.31
C GLY A 141 -21.33 17.90 9.41
N ALA A 142 -20.22 18.33 10.01
CA ALA A 142 -19.86 19.72 10.26
C ALA A 142 -18.85 20.28 9.25
#